data_AF-A0A504Y6V5-F1
#
_entry.id   AF-A0A504Y6V5-F1
#
_cell.length_a   1.000
_cell.length_b   1.000
_cell.length_c   1.000
_cell.angle_alpha   90.00
_cell.angle_beta   90.00
_cell.angle_gamma   90.00
#
_symmetry.space_group_name_H-M   'P 1'
#
loop_
_entity.id
_entity.type
_entity.pdbx_description
1 polymer ?
#
loop_
_entity_poly.entity_id
_entity_poly.type
_entity_poly.pdbx_seq_one_letter_code
_entity_poly.pdbx_strand_id
1 'polypeptide(L)'
;MPLTSYSPADSKTLLARYYDLPQPDDKIQLMYVWIDGTEEHLRCKTMTVSKEPKSHLDCRLWYFDGSSTGQAEGSNSDVYLKPCAVFRDPFRRGKNKLVLCETYTYDMKPHATNHRKLCVEFMEKAKSHQPWFGIEQEYALMDIDGYPMQWPKTGFPQPQGPYYCSVGADRALGS
;
A
#
# COMPACT_ATOMS: atom_id res chain seq x y z
N MET A 1 1.10 -27.55 4.69
CA MET A 1 0.77 -26.86 5.94
C MET A 1 0.24 -25.48 5.57
N PRO A 2 -1.03 -25.15 5.84
CA PRO A 2 -1.50 -23.78 5.67
C PRO A 2 -0.91 -22.92 6.79
N LEU A 3 0.00 -22.02 6.42
CA LEU A 3 0.46 -20.92 7.27
C LEU A 3 -0.56 -19.79 7.19
N THR A 4 -1.68 -19.91 7.89
CA THR A 4 -2.59 -18.77 8.13
C THR A 4 -3.28 -18.93 9.49
N SER A 5 -2.51 -18.70 10.56
CA SER A 5 -3.07 -18.24 11.83
C SER A 5 -2.49 -16.84 12.11
N TYR A 6 -3.06 -15.81 11.48
CA TYR A 6 -2.91 -14.47 12.04
C TYR A 6 -3.80 -14.44 13.27
N SER A 7 -3.21 -14.70 14.42
CA SER A 7 -3.94 -14.70 15.67
C SER A 7 -4.12 -13.25 16.12
N PRO A 8 -5.36 -12.73 16.23
CA PRO A 8 -5.61 -11.52 17.01
C PRO A 8 -5.19 -11.65 18.49
N ALA A 9 -4.73 -12.83 18.92
CA ALA A 9 -4.17 -13.09 20.25
C ALA A 9 -2.66 -12.80 20.38
N ASP A 10 -1.97 -12.33 19.33
CA ASP A 10 -0.62 -11.79 19.51
C ASP A 10 -0.71 -10.59 20.45
N SER A 11 0.14 -10.60 21.49
CA SER A 11 0.15 -9.55 22.50
C SER A 11 0.54 -8.21 21.86
N LYS A 12 -0.47 -7.43 21.48
CA LYS A 12 -0.30 -6.08 20.90
C LYS A 12 0.53 -5.18 21.81
N THR A 13 0.43 -5.40 23.13
CA THR A 13 1.22 -4.69 24.14
C THR A 13 2.69 -5.10 24.12
N LEU A 14 3.01 -6.38 23.89
CA LEU A 14 4.39 -6.83 23.71
C LEU A 14 4.99 -6.26 22.42
N LEU A 15 4.27 -6.34 21.31
CA LEU A 15 4.73 -5.81 20.02
C LEU A 15 4.96 -4.30 20.07
N ALA A 16 4.07 -3.55 20.74
CA ALA A 16 4.22 -2.11 20.93
C ALA A 16 5.55 -1.75 21.62
N ARG A 17 5.97 -2.53 22.63
CA ARG A 17 7.25 -2.31 23.32
C ARG A 17 8.45 -2.40 22.38
N TYR A 18 8.42 -3.26 21.37
CA TYR A 18 9.48 -3.34 20.36
C TYR A 18 9.45 -2.16 19.39
N TYR A 19 8.26 -1.66 19.02
CA TYR A 19 8.12 -0.47 18.19
C TYR A 19 8.49 0.85 18.89
N ASP A 20 8.53 0.85 20.22
CA ASP A 20 8.95 2.00 21.04
C ASP A 20 10.46 1.99 21.35
N LEU A 21 11.20 0.95 20.96
CA LEU A 21 12.65 0.95 21.10
C LEU A 21 13.27 2.09 20.28
N PRO A 22 14.26 2.82 20.82
CA PRO A 22 14.97 3.84 20.06
C PRO A 22 15.60 3.25 18.79
N GLN A 23 15.17 3.74 17.63
CA GLN A 23 15.79 3.41 16.36
C GLN A 23 17.09 4.21 16.18
N PRO A 24 18.20 3.57 15.75
CA PRO A 24 19.42 4.30 15.42
C PRO A 24 19.20 5.37 14.36
N ASP A 25 19.78 6.56 14.56
CA ASP A 25 19.58 7.72 13.70
C ASP A 25 20.04 7.52 12.24
N ASP A 26 20.97 6.58 12.03
CA ASP A 26 21.60 6.21 10.76
C ASP A 26 20.99 4.93 10.15
N LYS A 27 19.83 4.48 10.64
CA LYS A 27 19.12 3.31 10.11
C LYS A 27 17.69 3.69 9.83
N ILE A 28 17.36 3.96 8.58
CA ILE A 28 16.03 4.37 8.13
C ILE A 28 15.41 3.22 7.32
N GLN A 29 14.15 2.90 7.60
CA GLN A 29 13.39 1.89 6.86
C GLN A 29 12.54 2.56 5.79
N LEU A 30 12.71 2.11 4.55
CA LEU A 30 11.92 2.53 3.38
C LEU A 30 11.05 1.36 2.93
N MET A 31 9.73 1.46 3.10
CA MET A 31 8.78 0.49 2.57
C MET A 31 8.42 0.88 1.13
N TYR A 32 8.90 0.10 0.18
CA TYR A 32 8.55 0.25 -1.24
C TYR A 32 7.18 -0.40 -1.46
N VAL A 33 6.27 0.33 -2.10
CA VAL A 33 4.89 -0.08 -2.38
C VAL A 33 4.63 0.04 -3.88
N TRP A 34 4.02 -0.99 -4.49
CA TRP A 34 3.67 -1.01 -5.91
C TRP A 34 2.39 -1.81 -6.16
N ILE A 35 1.84 -1.68 -7.37
CA ILE A 35 0.68 -2.43 -7.86
C ILE A 35 1.17 -3.68 -8.60
N ASP A 36 0.58 -4.84 -8.29
CA ASP A 36 0.95 -6.10 -8.95
C ASP A 36 0.30 -6.30 -10.33
N GLY A 37 0.43 -7.51 -10.88
CA GLY A 37 -0.10 -7.87 -12.19
C GLY A 37 -1.62 -7.93 -12.27
N THR A 38 -2.35 -7.89 -11.14
CA THR A 38 -3.82 -7.80 -11.16
C THR A 38 -4.33 -6.39 -11.38
N GLU A 39 -3.44 -5.39 -11.32
CA GLU A 39 -3.75 -3.95 -11.41
C GLU A 39 -4.57 -3.39 -10.24
N GLU A 40 -4.98 -4.24 -9.29
CA GLU A 40 -5.83 -3.89 -8.16
C GLU A 40 -5.09 -4.05 -6.82
N HIS A 41 -4.23 -5.07 -6.70
CA HIS A 41 -3.58 -5.39 -5.44
C HIS A 41 -2.27 -4.64 -5.23
N LEU A 42 -2.05 -4.20 -4.00
CA LEU A 42 -0.78 -3.60 -3.57
C LEU A 42 0.16 -4.67 -3.02
N ARG A 43 1.45 -4.50 -3.31
CA ARG A 43 2.56 -5.28 -2.74
C ARG A 43 3.54 -4.33 -2.08
N CYS A 44 4.27 -4.83 -1.09
CA CYS A 44 5.31 -4.04 -0.46
C CYS A 44 6.49 -4.86 0.07
N LYS A 45 7.64 -4.21 0.22
CA LYS A 45 8.81 -4.74 0.95
C LYS A 45 9.70 -3.61 1.44
N THR A 46 10.55 -3.89 2.43
CA THR A 46 11.29 -2.85 3.17
C THR A 46 12.79 -2.97 2.97
N MET A 47 13.46 -1.85 2.69
CA MET A 47 14.92 -1.70 2.66
C MET A 47 15.38 -0.81 3.82
N THR A 48 16.53 -1.14 4.42
CA THR A 48 17.21 -0.23 5.35
C THR A 48 18.25 0.60 4.60
N VAL A 49 18.25 1.91 4.84
CA VAL A 49 19.22 2.87 4.30
C VAL A 49 19.89 3.66 5.41
N SER A 50 21.07 4.24 5.13
CA SER A 50 21.84 5.00 6.12
C SER A 50 21.50 6.49 6.21
N LYS A 51 20.73 7.01 5.25
CA LYS A 51 20.38 8.42 5.15
C LYS A 51 18.90 8.57 4.80
N GLU A 52 18.22 9.47 5.50
CA GLU A 52 16.83 9.82 5.20
C GLU A 52 16.73 10.46 3.80
N PRO A 53 15.87 9.93 2.90
CA PRO A 53 15.65 10.54 1.59
C PRO A 53 14.82 11.82 1.73
N LYS A 54 15.20 12.88 0.99
CA LYS A 54 14.43 14.14 0.95
C LYS A 54 13.36 14.11 -0.13
N SER A 55 13.59 13.34 -1.19
CA SER A 55 12.68 13.15 -2.31
C SER A 55 12.74 11.72 -2.83
N HIS A 56 11.80 11.34 -3.71
CA HIS A 56 11.82 10.05 -4.39
C HIS A 56 13.07 9.84 -5.25
N LEU A 57 13.74 10.92 -5.69
CA LEU A 57 14.98 10.85 -6.47
C LEU A 57 16.19 10.38 -5.64
N ASP A 58 16.12 10.52 -4.32
CA ASP A 58 17.16 10.05 -3.41
C ASP A 58 17.00 8.55 -3.06
N CYS A 59 15.89 7.94 -3.46
CA CYS A 59 15.60 6.54 -3.20
C CYS A 59 16.23 5.64 -4.28
N ARG A 60 16.85 4.53 -3.85
CA ARG A 60 17.48 3.57 -4.76
C ARG A 60 16.44 2.92 -5.67
N LEU A 61 16.79 2.68 -6.92
CA LEU A 61 16.12 1.67 -7.74
C LEU A 61 16.19 0.31 -7.03
N TRP A 62 15.10 -0.43 -7.10
CA TRP A 62 15.06 -1.80 -6.62
C TRP A 62 14.38 -2.69 -7.65
N TYR A 63 14.21 -3.95 -7.31
CA TYR A 63 13.61 -4.95 -8.17
C TYR A 63 12.95 -6.00 -7.29
N PHE A 64 12.04 -6.77 -7.85
CA PHE A 64 11.40 -7.92 -7.22
C PHE A 64 11.18 -9.02 -8.26
N ASP A 65 10.86 -10.21 -7.78
CA ASP A 65 10.47 -11.33 -8.64
C ASP A 65 9.04 -11.13 -9.15
N GLY A 66 8.92 -10.71 -10.40
CA GLY A 66 7.67 -10.45 -11.10
C GLY A 66 6.82 -11.71 -11.31
N SER A 67 7.43 -12.89 -11.35
CA SER A 67 6.69 -14.15 -11.54
C SER A 67 5.72 -14.43 -10.38
N SER A 68 6.11 -14.06 -9.16
CA SER A 68 5.30 -14.17 -7.94
C SER A 68 4.16 -13.13 -7.85
N THR A 69 4.02 -12.28 -8.86
CA THR A 69 3.08 -11.15 -8.88
C THR A 69 2.29 -11.03 -10.19
N GLY A 70 2.46 -11.98 -11.12
CA GLY A 70 1.83 -11.94 -12.44
C GLY A 70 2.39 -10.84 -13.35
N GLN A 71 3.65 -10.42 -13.16
CA GLN A 71 4.30 -9.33 -13.91
C GLN A 71 5.50 -9.80 -14.76
N ALA A 72 5.84 -11.08 -14.72
CA ALA A 72 6.86 -11.65 -15.59
C ALA A 72 6.63 -13.16 -15.79
N GLU A 73 7.01 -13.66 -16.96
CA GLU A 73 7.00 -15.08 -17.31
C GLU A 73 8.40 -15.51 -17.78
N GLY A 74 8.71 -16.80 -17.65
CA GLY A 74 9.94 -17.39 -18.20
C GLY A 74 11.18 -17.22 -17.32
N SER A 75 12.37 -17.23 -17.94
CA SER A 75 13.66 -17.30 -17.26
C SER A 75 14.19 -15.97 -16.70
N ASN A 76 13.58 -14.84 -17.08
CA ASN A 76 13.91 -13.51 -16.56
C ASN A 76 12.69 -12.90 -15.88
N SER A 77 12.63 -13.03 -14.55
CA SER A 77 11.48 -12.56 -13.77
C SER A 77 11.71 -11.23 -13.08
N ASP A 78 12.84 -10.56 -13.30
CA ASP A 78 13.13 -9.30 -12.61
C ASP A 78 12.24 -8.15 -13.13
N VAL A 79 11.46 -7.56 -12.21
CA VAL A 79 10.70 -6.34 -12.44
C VAL A 79 11.24 -5.25 -11.52
N TYR A 80 11.55 -4.10 -12.10
CA TYR A 80 12.19 -2.98 -11.43
C TYR A 80 11.18 -2.04 -10.79
N LEU A 81 11.53 -1.55 -9.61
CA LEU A 81 10.80 -0.56 -8.84
C LEU A 81 11.50 0.79 -8.96
N LYS A 82 10.82 1.74 -9.60
CA LYS A 82 11.26 3.13 -9.72
C LYS A 82 10.46 4.02 -8.76
N PRO A 83 11.08 4.54 -7.69
CA PRO A 83 10.43 5.49 -6.78
C PRO A 83 9.82 6.69 -7.51
N CYS A 84 8.59 7.03 -7.16
CA CYS A 84 7.86 8.16 -7.78
C CYS A 84 7.20 9.10 -6.77
N ALA A 85 6.98 8.65 -5.52
CA ALA A 85 6.55 9.50 -4.41
C ALA A 85 7.05 8.95 -3.07
N VAL A 86 7.23 9.83 -2.08
CA VAL A 86 7.70 9.49 -0.73
C VAL A 86 6.78 10.12 0.30
N PHE A 87 6.37 9.33 1.29
CA PHE A 87 5.52 9.73 2.40
C PHE A 87 6.14 9.32 3.74
N ARG A 88 5.76 9.99 4.83
CA ARG A 88 6.12 9.52 6.18
C ARG A 88 5.42 8.19 6.46
N ASP A 89 6.12 7.25 7.07
CA ASP A 89 5.55 5.96 7.49
C ASP A 89 4.80 6.11 8.82
N PRO A 90 3.45 6.03 8.83
CA PRO A 90 2.67 6.20 10.07
C PRO A 90 2.77 4.97 10.98
N PHE A 91 3.16 3.81 10.46
CA PHE A 91 3.25 2.55 11.21
C PHE A 91 4.58 2.48 11.98
N ARG A 92 5.69 2.80 11.31
CA ARG A 92 7.03 2.75 11.92
C ARG A 92 7.49 4.07 12.53
N ARG A 93 6.83 5.19 12.18
CA ARG A 93 7.11 6.54 12.72
C ARG A 93 8.55 7.00 12.45
N GLY A 94 8.95 8.13 13.04
CA GLY A 94 10.31 8.65 12.93
C GLY A 94 10.72 9.05 11.50
N LYS A 95 11.97 8.71 11.12
CA LYS A 95 12.54 9.02 9.79
C LYS A 95 12.10 8.02 8.70
N ASN A 96 11.35 6.98 9.07
CA ASN A 96 10.93 5.92 8.16
C ASN A 96 9.93 6.44 7.10
N LYS A 97 9.93 5.82 5.92
CA LYS A 97 9.14 6.28 4.78
C LYS A 97 8.37 5.16 4.09
N LEU A 98 7.21 5.52 3.55
CA LEU A 98 6.58 4.79 2.45
C LEU A 98 7.06 5.37 1.12
N VAL A 99 7.40 4.51 0.18
CA VAL A 99 7.93 4.87 -1.14
C VAL A 99 7.03 4.24 -2.19
N LEU A 100 6.20 5.04 -2.86
CA LEU A 100 5.39 4.56 -3.97
C LEU A 100 6.28 4.38 -5.20
N CYS A 101 6.12 3.28 -5.91
CA CYS A 101 6.95 2.93 -7.06
C CYS A 101 6.14 2.67 -8.32
N GLU A 102 6.72 3.08 -9.45
CA GLU A 102 6.38 2.55 -10.76
C GLU A 102 7.10 1.22 -11.01
N THR A 103 6.50 0.38 -11.86
CA THR A 103 7.08 -0.89 -12.29
C THR A 103 7.64 -0.80 -13.72
N TYR A 104 8.81 -1.41 -13.91
CA TYR A 104 9.55 -1.45 -15.17
C TYR A 104 10.03 -2.87 -15.47
N THR A 105 10.06 -3.25 -16.74
CA THR A 105 10.62 -4.52 -17.21
C THR A 105 12.15 -4.53 -17.07
N TYR A 106 12.76 -5.70 -17.30
CA TYR A 106 14.20 -5.88 -17.21
C TYR A 106 15.04 -4.98 -18.15
N ASP A 107 14.45 -4.57 -19.28
CA ASP A 107 15.05 -3.65 -20.25
C ASP A 107 14.70 -2.18 -19.96
N MET A 108 14.22 -1.89 -18.74
CA MET A 108 13.87 -0.55 -18.25
C MET A 108 12.79 0.16 -19.07
N LYS A 109 11.89 -0.61 -19.70
CA LYS A 109 10.64 -0.08 -20.26
C LYS A 109 9.52 -0.10 -19.21
N PRO A 110 8.54 0.81 -19.27
CA PRO A 110 7.39 0.76 -18.38
C PRO A 110 6.72 -0.62 -18.47
N HIS A 111 6.41 -1.22 -17.32
CA HIS A 111 5.63 -2.45 -17.29
C HIS A 111 4.24 -2.22 -17.89
N ALA A 112 3.61 -3.26 -18.46
CA ALA A 112 2.29 -3.14 -19.08
C ALA A 112 1.22 -2.58 -18.13
N THR A 113 1.31 -2.92 -16.84
CA THR A 113 0.40 -2.42 -15.78
C THR A 113 0.81 -1.06 -15.20
N ASN A 114 1.87 -0.42 -15.70
CA ASN A 114 2.31 0.91 -15.25
C ASN A 114 1.54 2.03 -15.98
N HIS A 115 0.29 2.24 -15.55
CA HIS A 115 -0.57 3.31 -16.09
C HIS A 115 -0.10 4.72 -15.70
N ARG A 116 0.70 4.84 -14.64
CA ARG A 116 1.24 6.13 -14.18
C ARG A 116 2.09 6.78 -15.26
N LYS A 117 2.89 6.01 -16.01
CA LYS A 117 3.78 6.56 -17.02
C LYS A 117 3.03 7.40 -18.06
N LEU A 118 1.94 6.86 -18.59
CA LEU A 118 1.10 7.54 -19.57
C LEU A 118 0.35 8.73 -18.93
N CYS A 119 -0.15 8.55 -17.70
CA CYS A 119 -0.81 9.63 -16.95
C CYS A 119 0.12 10.85 -16.78
N VAL A 120 1.38 10.65 -16.40
CA VAL A 120 2.36 11.74 -16.26
C VAL A 120 2.57 12.50 -17.58
N GLU A 121 2.60 11.80 -18.71
CA GLU A 121 2.78 12.43 -20.03
C GLU A 121 1.60 13.33 -20.41
N PHE A 122 0.37 12.91 -20.11
CA PHE A 122 -0.82 13.74 -20.32
C PHE A 122 -0.90 14.90 -19.33
N MET A 123 -0.56 14.67 -18.06
CA MET A 123 -0.56 15.70 -17.04
C MET A 123 0.47 16.81 -17.32
N GLU A 124 1.63 16.48 -17.88
CA GLU A 124 2.60 17.50 -18.29
C GLU A 124 2.10 18.33 -19.49
N LYS A 125 1.41 17.70 -20.46
CA LYS A 125 0.75 18.44 -21.57
C LYS A 125 -0.37 19.36 -21.09
N ALA A 126 -1.10 18.94 -20.05
CA ALA A 126 -2.22 19.70 -19.48
C ALA A 126 -1.79 20.72 -18.41
N LYS A 127 -0.49 20.83 -18.10
CA LYS A 127 0.04 21.60 -16.97
C LYS A 127 -0.39 23.07 -16.92
N SER A 128 -0.54 23.72 -18.08
CA SER A 128 -1.00 25.11 -18.16
C SER A 128 -2.42 25.32 -17.61
N HIS A 129 -3.25 24.28 -17.62
CA HIS A 129 -4.63 24.34 -17.13
C HIS A 129 -4.74 24.11 -15.62
N GLN A 130 -3.65 23.67 -14.97
CA GLN A 130 -3.63 23.36 -13.54
C GLN A 130 -4.82 22.49 -13.11
N PRO A 131 -5.01 21.29 -13.70
CA PRO A 131 -6.19 20.46 -13.42
C PRO A 131 -6.19 19.95 -11.97
N TRP A 132 -7.37 19.99 -11.33
CA TRP A 132 -7.59 19.52 -9.95
C TRP A 132 -8.56 18.33 -9.96
N PHE A 133 -8.31 17.36 -9.09
CA PHE A 133 -9.11 16.15 -8.97
C PHE A 133 -9.47 15.90 -7.51
N GLY A 134 -10.74 15.57 -7.26
CA GLY A 134 -11.21 14.97 -6.02
C GLY A 134 -11.67 13.54 -6.32
N ILE A 135 -11.25 12.58 -5.50
CA ILE A 135 -11.63 11.17 -5.64
C ILE A 135 -12.21 10.72 -4.30
N GLU A 136 -13.44 10.22 -4.34
CA GLU A 136 -14.14 9.69 -3.17
C GLU A 136 -13.98 8.16 -3.17
N GLN A 137 -13.11 7.66 -2.29
CA GLN A 137 -12.89 6.22 -2.15
C GLN A 137 -13.87 5.62 -1.15
N GLU A 138 -14.93 4.98 -1.64
CA GLU A 138 -15.78 4.13 -0.82
C GLU A 138 -15.14 2.75 -0.59
N TYR A 139 -15.41 2.15 0.57
CA TYR A 139 -14.99 0.80 0.91
C TYR A 139 -15.94 0.19 1.96
N ALA A 140 -15.98 -1.13 2.02
CA ALA A 140 -16.70 -1.89 3.05
C ALA A 140 -15.71 -2.69 3.89
N LEU A 141 -15.90 -2.69 5.22
CA LEU A 141 -15.13 -3.55 6.11
C LEU A 141 -15.71 -4.96 6.08
N MET A 142 -14.88 -5.93 5.75
CA MET A 142 -15.23 -7.35 5.66
C MET A 142 -14.52 -8.12 6.77
N ASP A 143 -15.19 -9.11 7.34
CA ASP A 143 -14.62 -10.11 8.25
C ASP A 143 -13.82 -11.15 7.47
N ILE A 144 -13.04 -11.99 8.16
CA ILE A 144 -12.12 -12.97 7.55
C ILE A 144 -12.84 -14.05 6.74
N ASP A 145 -14.14 -14.24 6.97
CA ASP A 145 -15.00 -15.14 6.23
C ASP A 145 -15.59 -14.50 4.96
N GLY A 146 -15.19 -13.27 4.65
CA GLY A 146 -15.66 -12.52 3.48
C GLY A 146 -17.05 -11.93 3.66
N TYR A 147 -17.60 -11.94 4.88
CA TYR A 147 -18.89 -11.34 5.18
C TYR A 147 -18.73 -9.90 5.71
N PRO A 148 -19.64 -8.95 5.43
CA PRO A 148 -19.50 -7.61 5.96
C PRO A 148 -19.44 -7.62 7.49
N MET A 149 -18.53 -6.84 8.05
CA MET A 149 -18.28 -6.81 9.49
C MET A 149 -19.55 -6.44 10.26
N GLN A 150 -19.85 -7.19 11.34
CA GLN A 150 -21.05 -7.06 12.19
C GLN A 150 -22.41 -7.32 11.53
N TRP A 151 -22.45 -7.71 10.25
CA TRP A 151 -23.71 -8.21 9.71
C TRP A 151 -24.12 -9.52 10.40
N PRO A 152 -25.42 -9.79 10.58
CA PRO A 152 -25.89 -11.07 11.08
C PRO A 152 -25.39 -12.21 10.19
N LYS A 153 -24.69 -13.20 10.75
CA LYS A 153 -24.17 -14.34 9.97
C LYS A 153 -25.27 -15.10 9.21
N THR A 154 -26.52 -14.96 9.64
CA THR A 154 -27.71 -15.45 8.95
C THR A 154 -28.72 -14.32 8.75
N GLY A 155 -28.57 -13.55 7.68
CA GLY A 155 -29.58 -12.54 7.28
C GLY A 155 -28.97 -11.26 6.71
N PHE A 156 -29.68 -10.16 6.89
CA PHE A 156 -29.25 -8.82 6.49
C PHE A 156 -29.44 -7.88 7.69
N PRO A 157 -28.70 -6.78 7.79
CA PRO A 157 -28.98 -5.74 8.78
C PRO A 157 -30.32 -5.06 8.49
N GLN A 158 -30.74 -4.12 9.36
CA GLN A 158 -31.91 -3.30 9.08
C GLN A 158 -31.75 -2.53 7.75
N PRO A 159 -32.86 -2.15 7.07
CA PRO A 159 -32.80 -1.41 5.82
C PRO A 159 -31.92 -0.15 5.90
N GLN A 160 -31.43 0.29 4.74
CA GLN A 160 -30.63 1.52 4.62
C GLN A 160 -31.37 2.74 5.19
N GLY A 161 -30.62 3.70 5.71
CA GLY A 161 -31.15 4.91 6.35
C GLY A 161 -30.35 5.32 7.60
N PRO A 162 -30.27 4.47 8.64
CA PRO A 162 -29.68 4.87 9.92
C PRO A 162 -28.14 4.91 9.94
N TYR A 163 -27.47 4.46 8.87
CA TYR A 163 -26.01 4.24 8.86
C TYR A 163 -25.20 5.45 8.38
N TYR A 164 -25.70 6.19 7.39
CA TYR A 164 -24.96 7.31 6.78
C TYR A 164 -24.72 8.43 7.80
N CYS A 165 -23.45 8.84 7.96
CA CYS A 165 -23.00 9.86 8.91
C CYS A 165 -23.51 9.67 10.36
N SER A 166 -23.66 8.41 10.79
CA SER A 166 -24.22 8.07 12.08
C SER A 166 -23.17 7.93 13.20
N VAL A 167 -23.65 7.89 14.45
CA VAL A 167 -22.86 7.58 15.66
C VAL A 167 -23.65 6.60 16.52
N GLY A 168 -22.98 5.57 17.04
CA GLY A 168 -23.56 4.59 17.95
C GLY A 168 -23.13 3.17 17.58
N ALA A 169 -22.95 2.32 18.60
CA ALA A 169 -22.50 0.94 18.40
C ALA A 169 -23.46 0.07 17.57
N ASP A 170 -24.71 0.51 17.41
CA ASP A 170 -25.77 -0.11 16.62
C ASP A 170 -25.75 0.25 15.12
N ARG A 171 -24.92 1.22 14.71
CA ARG A 171 -24.98 1.83 13.36
C ARG A 171 -23.66 2.35 12.78
N ALA A 172 -22.68 2.67 13.61
CA ALA A 172 -21.35 3.14 13.19
C ALA A 172 -20.28 2.08 13.50
N LEU A 173 -19.68 1.52 12.44
CA LEU A 173 -18.76 0.38 12.50
C LEU A 173 -17.32 0.85 12.29
N GLY A 174 -16.40 0.46 13.19
CA GLY A 174 -14.96 0.69 13.00
C GLY A 174 -14.52 2.16 13.05
N SER A 175 -15.37 3.05 13.58
CA SER A 175 -15.08 4.46 13.87
C SER A 175 -14.30 4.67 15.15
#